data_AF-A0A965FDP3-F1
#
_entry.id   AF-A0A965FDP3-F1
#
_cell.length_a   1.000
_cell.length_b   1.000
_cell.length_c   1.000
_cell.angle_alpha   90.00
_cell.angle_beta   90.00
_cell.angle_gamma   90.00
#
_symmetry.space_group_name_H-M   'P 1'
#
loop_
_entity.id
_entity.type
_entity.pdbx_description
1 polymer ?
#
loop_
_entity_poly.entity_id
_entity_poly.type
_entity_poly.pdbx_seq_one_letter_code
_entity_poly.pdbx_strand_id
1 'polypeptide(L)'
;MKSLLARPFVHQAVDYGIGFAVASAAVRSQDRTALVIAAVVVLASTAMFAGPLAAFRVFPHTAHRVVDISLAVAGVAVAVTGSFEIFTRVVLVLAATALAFMSVRFSHGIRETRT
;
A
#
# COMPACT_ATOMS: atom_id res chain seq x y z
N MET A 1 19.67 -16.60 -3.70
CA MET A 1 18.77 -15.95 -4.67
C MET A 1 18.21 -14.67 -4.07
N LYS A 2 18.46 -13.49 -4.66
CA LYS A 2 17.77 -12.25 -4.24
C LYS A 2 16.32 -12.31 -4.73
N SER A 3 15.35 -12.14 -3.84
CA SER A 3 13.92 -12.14 -4.20
C SER A 3 13.63 -11.04 -5.23
N LEU A 4 12.88 -11.36 -6.30
CA LEU A 4 12.43 -10.37 -7.28
C LEU A 4 11.57 -9.27 -6.63
N LEU A 5 10.80 -9.63 -5.59
CA LEU A 5 9.94 -8.73 -4.83
C LEU A 5 10.73 -7.71 -3.98
N ALA A 6 12.03 -7.93 -3.74
CA ALA A 6 12.88 -6.99 -3.02
C ALA A 6 13.41 -5.85 -3.92
N ARG A 7 13.09 -5.86 -5.22
CA ARG A 7 13.48 -4.78 -6.13
C ARG A 7 12.55 -3.58 -5.95
N PRO A 8 13.07 -2.34 -5.87
CA PRO A 8 12.26 -1.14 -5.63
C PRO A 8 11.08 -0.97 -6.60
N PHE A 9 11.27 -1.28 -7.89
CA PHE A 9 10.19 -1.17 -8.88
C PHE A 9 9.09 -2.21 -8.68
N VAL A 10 9.42 -3.41 -8.22
CA VAL A 10 8.43 -4.47 -7.98
C VAL A 10 7.60 -4.13 -6.75
N HIS A 11 8.24 -3.62 -5.70
CA HIS A 11 7.54 -3.13 -4.50
C HIS A 11 6.53 -2.04 -4.87
N GLN A 12 6.96 -1.00 -5.58
CA GLN A 12 6.05 0.08 -6.00
C GLN A 12 4.97 -0.40 -6.98
N ALA A 13 5.28 -1.33 -7.88
CA ALA A 13 4.27 -1.90 -8.78
C ALA A 13 3.19 -2.66 -8.02
N VAL A 14 3.56 -3.39 -6.96
CA VAL A 14 2.62 -4.08 -6.08
C VAL A 14 1.78 -3.09 -5.30
N ASP A 15 2.37 -2.04 -4.71
CA ASP A 15 1.63 -1.04 -3.95
C ASP A 15 0.61 -0.29 -4.84
N TYR A 16 0.99 0.05 -6.08
CA TYR A 16 0.05 0.57 -7.07
C TYR A 16 -1.05 -0.45 -7.39
N GLY A 17 -0.69 -1.71 -7.59
CA GLY A 17 -1.65 -2.80 -7.82
C GLY A 17 -2.67 -2.93 -6.69
N ILE A 18 -2.23 -2.81 -5.44
CA ILE A 18 -3.10 -2.78 -4.25
C ILE A 18 -4.05 -1.59 -4.33
N GLY A 19 -3.52 -0.38 -4.56
CA GLY A 19 -4.34 0.83 -4.69
C GLY A 19 -5.41 0.73 -5.78
N PHE A 20 -5.05 0.22 -6.97
CA PHE A 20 -5.99 0.00 -8.07
C PHE A 20 -7.01 -1.11 -7.79
N ALA A 21 -6.61 -2.18 -7.10
CA ALA A 21 -7.54 -3.23 -6.68
C ALA A 21 -8.60 -2.69 -5.71
N VAL A 22 -8.18 -1.87 -4.74
CA VAL A 22 -9.10 -1.21 -3.80
C VAL A 22 -10.02 -0.23 -4.53
N ALA A 23 -9.49 0.57 -5.46
CA ALA A 23 -10.30 1.47 -6.29
C ALA A 23 -11.35 0.70 -7.12
N SER A 24 -10.96 -0.45 -7.69
CA SER A 24 -11.84 -1.31 -8.48
C SER A 24 -12.95 -1.92 -7.61
N ALA A 25 -12.65 -2.30 -6.37
CA ALA A 25 -13.64 -2.78 -5.42
C ALA A 25 -14.69 -1.72 -5.07
N ALA A 26 -14.30 -0.44 -5.03
CA ALA A 26 -15.21 0.68 -4.74
C ALA A 26 -16.35 0.82 -5.76
N VAL A 27 -16.15 0.36 -7.00
CA VAL A 27 -17.19 0.39 -8.05
C VAL A 27 -18.41 -0.42 -7.64
N ARG A 28 -18.21 -1.54 -6.94
CA ARG A 28 -19.24 -2.54 -6.61
C ARG A 28 -19.74 -2.48 -5.17
N SER A 29 -19.07 -1.72 -4.29
CA SER A 29 -19.41 -1.63 -2.87
C SER A 29 -20.41 -0.50 -2.60
N GLN A 30 -21.32 -0.72 -1.64
CA GLN A 30 -22.14 0.35 -1.08
C GLN A 30 -21.31 1.35 -0.26
N ASP A 31 -20.20 0.89 0.35
CA ASP A 31 -19.25 1.71 1.12
C ASP A 31 -18.19 2.38 0.23
N ARG A 32 -18.60 2.87 -0.94
CA ARG A 32 -17.70 3.39 -1.98
C ARG A 32 -16.72 4.43 -1.46
N THR A 33 -17.17 5.34 -0.59
CA THR A 33 -16.35 6.42 -0.04
C THR A 33 -15.13 5.89 0.71
N ALA A 34 -15.31 4.87 1.56
CA ALA A 34 -14.21 4.31 2.36
C ALA A 34 -13.14 3.67 1.46
N LEU A 35 -13.55 2.92 0.45
CA LEU A 35 -12.64 2.28 -0.50
C LEU A 35 -11.95 3.30 -1.41
N VAL A 36 -12.64 4.35 -1.86
CA VAL A 36 -12.03 5.44 -2.63
C VAL A 36 -10.94 6.13 -1.80
N ILE A 37 -11.23 6.49 -0.55
CA ILE A 37 -10.25 7.13 0.34
C ILE A 37 -9.04 6.20 0.53
N ALA A 38 -9.27 4.94 0.85
CA ALA A 38 -8.19 3.97 1.03
C ALA A 38 -7.32 3.83 -0.24
N ALA A 39 -7.96 3.73 -1.42
CA ALA A 39 -7.24 3.66 -2.68
C ALA A 39 -6.38 4.90 -2.95
N VAL A 40 -6.96 6.10 -2.78
CA VAL A 40 -6.26 7.36 -2.97
C VAL A 40 -5.05 7.44 -2.03
N VAL A 41 -5.21 7.09 -0.76
CA VAL A 41 -4.13 7.14 0.22
C VAL A 41 -2.98 6.20 -0.15
N VAL A 42 -3.28 4.96 -0.56
CA VAL A 42 -2.27 3.98 -0.97
C VAL A 42 -1.54 4.43 -2.25
N LEU A 43 -2.28 4.88 -3.25
CA LEU A 43 -1.70 5.37 -4.51
C LEU A 43 -0.85 6.61 -4.29
N ALA A 44 -1.32 7.56 -3.50
CA ALA A 44 -0.61 8.78 -3.17
C ALA A 44 0.68 8.47 -2.41
N SER A 45 0.62 7.59 -1.40
CA SER A 45 1.81 7.11 -0.68
C SER A 45 2.86 6.62 -1.68
N THR A 46 2.48 5.66 -2.53
CA THR A 46 3.37 5.05 -3.54
C THR A 46 3.98 6.10 -4.49
N ALA A 47 3.19 7.09 -4.91
CA ALA A 47 3.62 8.15 -5.81
C ALA A 47 4.60 9.15 -5.18
N MET A 48 4.55 9.31 -3.85
CA MET A 48 5.36 10.29 -3.12
C MET A 48 6.75 9.77 -2.68
N PHE A 49 6.91 8.48 -2.39
CA PHE A 49 8.18 7.95 -1.89
C PHE A 49 9.19 7.66 -3.01
N ALA A 50 10.46 8.03 -2.78
CA ALA A 50 11.54 7.89 -3.75
C ALA A 50 11.72 6.44 -4.23
N GLY A 51 11.58 6.24 -5.54
CA GLY A 51 11.76 4.97 -6.22
C GLY A 51 11.56 5.10 -7.73
N PRO A 52 11.80 4.01 -8.49
CA PRO A 52 11.79 4.04 -9.96
C PRO A 52 10.42 4.34 -10.58
N LEU A 53 9.31 4.05 -9.89
CA LEU A 53 7.92 4.31 -10.31
C LEU A 53 7.28 5.47 -9.53
N ALA A 54 8.07 6.24 -8.79
CA ALA A 54 7.58 7.40 -8.05
C ALA A 54 7.29 8.58 -9.00
N ALA A 55 6.14 9.22 -8.82
CA ALA A 55 5.76 10.41 -9.61
C ALA A 55 6.38 11.70 -9.05
N PHE A 56 6.38 11.87 -7.72
CA PHE A 56 6.73 13.14 -7.08
C PHE A 56 8.03 13.12 -6.26
N ARG A 57 8.50 11.93 -5.82
CA ARG A 57 9.78 11.73 -5.09
C ARG A 57 9.99 12.71 -3.92
N VAL A 58 8.92 12.99 -3.19
CA VAL A 58 8.87 13.96 -2.08
C VAL A 58 9.57 13.42 -0.82
N PHE A 59 9.42 12.13 -0.54
CA PHE A 59 9.92 11.51 0.70
C PHE A 59 11.03 10.49 0.43
N PRO A 60 12.00 10.33 1.37
CA PRO A 60 13.05 9.36 1.24
C PRO A 60 12.52 7.93 1.37
N HIS A 61 13.19 6.98 0.72
CA HIS A 61 12.79 5.57 0.75
C HIS A 61 12.70 5.01 2.18
N THR A 62 13.58 5.43 3.09
CA THR A 62 13.63 4.92 4.47
C THR A 62 12.31 5.11 5.23
N ALA A 63 11.52 6.13 4.88
CA ALA A 63 10.23 6.39 5.50
C ALA A 63 9.07 5.55 4.91
N HIS A 64 9.23 4.98 3.71
CA HIS A 64 8.17 4.22 3.01
C HIS A 64 7.65 3.05 3.85
N ARG A 65 8.55 2.32 4.51
CA ARG A 65 8.20 1.18 5.38
C ARG A 65 7.27 1.59 6.52
N VAL A 66 7.59 2.69 7.18
CA VAL A 66 6.81 3.16 8.34
C VAL A 66 5.42 3.53 7.87
N VAL A 67 5.32 4.24 6.73
CA VAL A 67 4.03 4.63 6.17
C VAL A 67 3.21 3.42 5.74
N ASP A 68 3.76 2.46 5.00
CA ASP A 68 3.00 1.27 4.60
C ASP A 68 2.49 0.47 5.82
N ILE A 69 3.30 0.33 6.88
CA ILE A 69 2.87 -0.32 8.12
C ILE A 69 1.77 0.49 8.81
N SER A 70 1.91 1.82 8.88
CA SER A 70 0.87 2.69 9.43
C SER A 70 -0.44 2.59 8.64
N LEU A 71 -0.37 2.54 7.31
CA LEU A 71 -1.53 2.35 6.44
C LEU A 71 -2.15 0.96 6.62
N ALA A 72 -1.36 -0.08 6.79
CA ALA A 72 -1.86 -1.42 7.08
C ALA A 72 -2.62 -1.45 8.42
N VAL A 73 -2.03 -0.90 9.49
CA VAL A 73 -2.68 -0.82 10.80
C VAL A 73 -3.97 0.00 10.72
N ALA A 74 -3.93 1.16 10.07
CA ALA A 74 -5.11 1.99 9.86
C ALA A 74 -6.20 1.25 9.05
N GLY A 75 -5.83 0.55 7.99
CA GLY A 75 -6.75 -0.24 7.17
C GLY A 75 -7.45 -1.34 7.97
N VAL A 76 -6.72 -2.07 8.81
CA VAL A 76 -7.32 -3.07 9.72
C VAL A 76 -8.22 -2.40 10.76
N ALA A 77 -7.76 -1.31 11.39
CA ALA A 77 -8.56 -0.60 12.38
C ALA A 77 -9.89 -0.13 11.79
N VAL A 78 -9.84 0.54 10.62
CA VAL A 78 -11.03 0.98 9.88
C VAL A 78 -11.93 -0.21 9.52
N ALA A 79 -11.36 -1.32 9.04
CA ALA A 79 -12.12 -2.51 8.70
C ALA A 79 -12.83 -3.16 9.90
N VAL A 80 -12.24 -3.08 11.10
CA VAL A 80 -12.81 -3.66 12.33
C VAL A 80 -13.84 -2.72 12.95
N THR A 81 -13.52 -1.44 13.10
CA THR A 81 -14.35 -0.48 13.85
C THR A 81 -15.44 0.17 13.00
N GLY A 82 -15.27 0.23 11.67
CA GLY A 82 -16.26 0.83 10.78
C GLY A 82 -17.49 -0.05 10.58
N SER A 83 -18.65 0.57 10.37
CA SER A 83 -19.91 -0.10 10.05
C SER A 83 -20.00 -0.39 8.55
N PHE A 84 -19.15 -1.28 8.05
CA PHE A 84 -19.06 -1.63 6.64
C PHE A 84 -19.64 -3.01 6.34
N GLU A 85 -20.05 -3.21 5.09
CA GLU A 85 -20.38 -4.53 4.54
C GLU A 85 -19.17 -5.46 4.57
N ILE A 86 -19.42 -6.77 4.63
CA ILE A 86 -18.38 -7.79 4.73
C ILE A 86 -17.37 -7.70 3.56
N PHE A 87 -17.85 -7.39 2.35
CA PHE A 87 -17.00 -7.24 1.18
C PHE A 87 -15.98 -6.12 1.36
N THR A 88 -16.42 -4.93 1.78
CA THR A 88 -15.55 -3.78 2.08
C THR A 88 -14.53 -4.13 3.15
N ARG A 89 -14.95 -4.79 4.24
CA ARG A 89 -14.04 -5.23 5.31
C ARG A 89 -12.96 -6.17 4.79
N VAL A 90 -13.35 -7.16 4.00
CA VAL A 90 -12.41 -8.13 3.41
C VAL A 90 -11.41 -7.42 2.50
N VAL A 91 -11.86 -6.50 1.65
CA VAL A 91 -10.97 -5.73 0.77
C VAL A 91 -9.95 -4.92 1.57
N LEU A 92 -10.40 -4.21 2.61
CA LEU A 92 -9.52 -3.41 3.47
C LEU A 92 -8.50 -4.28 4.22
N VAL A 93 -8.92 -5.43 4.78
CA VAL A 93 -8.02 -6.36 5.47
C VAL A 93 -7.01 -6.98 4.52
N LEU A 94 -7.42 -7.37 3.32
CA LEU A 94 -6.51 -7.92 2.31
C LEU A 94 -5.49 -6.89 1.82
N ALA A 95 -5.93 -5.66 1.55
CA ALA A 95 -5.04 -4.57 1.19
C ALA A 95 -4.03 -4.28 2.29
N ALA A 96 -4.48 -4.17 3.55
CA ALA A 96 -3.62 -3.97 4.70
C ALA A 96 -2.61 -5.12 4.88
N THR A 97 -3.06 -6.36 4.72
CA THR A 97 -2.20 -7.54 4.80
C THR A 97 -1.14 -7.51 3.72
N ALA A 98 -1.51 -7.18 2.48
CA ALA A 98 -0.56 -7.09 1.37
C ALA A 98 0.47 -5.98 1.60
N LEU A 99 0.05 -4.79 2.03
CA LEU A 99 0.96 -3.70 2.41
C LEU A 99 1.93 -4.14 3.50
N ALA A 100 1.42 -4.63 4.64
CA ALA A 100 2.25 -5.07 5.76
C ALA A 100 3.23 -6.18 5.35
N PHE A 101 2.78 -7.15 4.53
CA PHE A 101 3.63 -8.21 4.02
C PHE A 101 4.78 -7.65 3.17
N MET A 102 4.47 -6.75 2.23
CA MET A 102 5.48 -6.11 1.40
C MET A 102 6.49 -5.33 2.24
N SER A 103 6.03 -4.53 3.21
CA SER A 103 6.90 -3.71 4.06
C SER A 103 7.78 -4.54 4.99
N VAL A 104 7.24 -5.61 5.60
CA VAL A 104 8.03 -6.43 6.53
C VAL A 104 9.00 -7.32 5.75
N ARG A 105 8.54 -7.95 4.66
CA ARG A 105 9.34 -8.97 3.97
C ARG A 105 10.39 -8.38 3.03
N PHE A 106 10.11 -7.25 2.38
CA PHE A 106 10.94 -6.76 1.27
C PHE A 106 11.57 -5.38 1.51
N SER A 107 11.16 -4.65 2.56
CA SER A 107 11.74 -3.33 2.86
C SER A 107 13.13 -3.38 3.51
N HIS A 108 13.58 -4.53 4.02
CA HIS A 108 14.89 -4.69 4.67
C HIS A 108 16.09 -4.81 3.70
N GLY A 109 15.88 -4.83 2.39
CA GLY A 109 16.91 -5.16 1.39
C GLY A 109 17.49 -3.99 0.60
N ILE A 110 16.95 -2.78 0.73
CA ILE A 110 17.28 -1.67 -0.16
C ILE A 110 18.35 -0.82 0.52
N ARG A 111 19.59 -1.32 0.48
CA ARG A 111 20.78 -0.49 0.75
C ARG A 111 20.80 0.61 -0.32
N GLU A 112 20.94 1.86 0.11
CA GLU A 112 21.36 2.94 -0.78
C GLU A 112 22.66 2.51 -1.46
N THR A 113 22.59 2.09 -2.72
CA THR A 113 23.76 2.15 -3.59
C THR A 113 23.94 3.62 -3.93
N ARG A 114 24.52 4.37 -2.98
CA ARG A 114 25.29 5.57 -3.33
C ARG A 114 26.53 5.10 -4.07
N THR A 115 26.50 5.21 -5.39
CA THR A 115 27.66 5.41 -6.26
C THR A 115 27.20 6.24 -7.43
#